data_AF-A0A7L4RPX1-F1
#
_entry.id   AF-A0A7L4RPX1-F1
#
_cell.length_a   1.000
_cell.length_b   1.000
_cell.length_c   1.000
_cell.angle_alpha   90.00
_cell.angle_beta   90.00
_cell.angle_gamma   90.00
#
_symmetry.space_group_name_H-M   'P 1'
#
loop_
_entity.id
_entity.type
_entity.pdbx_description
1 polymer ?
#
loop_
_entity_poly.entity_id
_entity_poly.type
_entity_poly.pdbx_seq_one_letter_code
_entity_poly.pdbx_strand_id
1 'polypeptide(L)'
;MECEYCHKVSDELPYKCKFCGGTFCSDHRLPENHECLGLEKFKDAKHEEFRGGVVKAAKDYDAKVKAYAGGGMDTRKLALYIVILIIIAFIAYYILKHV
;
A
#
# COMPACT_ATOMS: atom_id res chain seq x y z
N MET A 1 30.17 -11.81 34.27
CA MET A 1 29.35 -12.26 33.11
C MET A 1 30.13 -11.96 31.83
N GLU A 2 30.04 -12.79 30.79
CA GLU A 2 30.84 -12.63 29.56
C GLU A 2 30.05 -11.91 28.46
N CYS A 3 30.70 -11.00 27.75
CA CYS A 3 30.14 -10.35 26.56
C CYS A 3 30.24 -11.25 25.32
N GLU A 4 29.13 -11.47 24.61
CA GLU A 4 29.08 -12.34 23.41
C GLU A 4 29.83 -11.78 22.20
N TYR A 5 30.24 -10.50 22.22
CA TYR A 5 31.00 -9.87 21.13
C TYR A 5 32.51 -9.81 21.37
N CYS A 6 32.93 -9.37 22.57
CA CYS A 6 34.35 -9.17 22.87
C CYS A 6 34.93 -10.16 23.88
N HIS A 7 34.12 -11.10 24.38
CA HIS A 7 34.51 -12.16 25.34
C HIS A 7 35.12 -11.66 26.65
N LYS A 8 35.02 -10.36 26.95
CA LYS A 8 35.48 -9.80 28.22
C LYS A 8 34.47 -10.13 29.32
N VAL A 9 34.98 -10.59 30.45
CA VAL A 9 34.21 -10.72 31.67
C VAL A 9 34.11 -9.35 32.31
N SER A 10 32.88 -8.84 32.43
CA SER A 10 32.59 -7.58 33.10
C SER A 10 31.85 -7.82 34.41
N ASP A 11 32.21 -7.05 35.44
CA ASP A 11 31.51 -6.99 36.73
C ASP A 11 30.24 -6.11 36.68
N GLU A 12 30.17 -5.27 35.66
CA GLU A 12 29.02 -4.42 35.32
C GLU A 12 27.90 -5.22 34.64
N LEU A 13 26.64 -4.85 34.95
CA LEU A 13 25.42 -5.60 34.63
C LEU A 13 25.26 -5.97 33.15
N PRO A 14 24.61 -7.12 32.84
CA PRO A 14 24.41 -7.55 31.47
C PRO A 14 23.40 -6.71 30.72
N TYR A 15 23.78 -6.22 29.55
CA TYR A 15 22.84 -5.58 28.62
C TYR A 15 22.32 -6.61 27.63
N LYS A 16 21.00 -6.82 27.64
CA LYS A 16 20.32 -7.67 26.66
C LYS A 16 19.84 -6.84 25.47
N CYS A 17 20.32 -7.13 24.27
CA CYS A 17 19.91 -6.45 23.05
C CYS A 17 18.46 -6.83 22.68
N LYS A 18 17.61 -5.84 22.39
CA LYS A 18 16.20 -6.07 22.00
C LYS A 18 16.03 -6.62 20.59
N PHE A 19 17.04 -6.47 19.73
CA PHE A 19 16.97 -6.85 18.33
C PHE A 19 17.46 -8.28 18.09
N CYS A 20 18.62 -8.66 18.65
CA CYS A 20 19.19 -10.00 18.51
C CYS A 20 19.01 -10.90 19.75
N GLY A 21 18.67 -10.33 20.92
CA GLY A 21 18.49 -11.09 22.16
C GLY A 21 19.78 -11.45 22.91
N GLY A 22 20.96 -11.15 22.36
CA GLY A 22 22.26 -11.44 22.96
C GLY A 22 22.64 -10.53 24.13
N THR A 23 23.66 -10.93 24.88
CA THR A 23 24.15 -10.27 26.10
C THR A 23 25.51 -9.61 25.87
N PHE A 24 25.60 -8.32 26.22
CA PHE A 24 26.77 -7.48 25.95
C PHE A 24 27.20 -6.65 27.17
N CYS A 25 28.47 -6.26 27.23
CA CYS A 25 28.99 -5.30 28.22
C CYS A 25 28.61 -3.85 27.86
N SER A 26 28.90 -2.87 28.74
CA SER A 26 28.52 -1.46 28.51
C SER A 26 29.07 -0.88 27.21
N ASP A 27 30.27 -1.29 26.80
CA ASP A 27 30.90 -0.83 25.56
C ASP A 27 30.17 -1.34 24.32
N HIS A 28 29.55 -2.51 24.40
CA HIS A 28 28.90 -3.19 23.27
C HIS A 28 27.37 -3.24 23.39
N ARG A 29 26.79 -2.44 24.30
CA ARG A 29 25.32 -2.42 24.53
C ARG A 29 24.52 -1.85 23.35
N LEU A 30 25.14 -1.00 22.51
CA LEU A 30 24.50 -0.44 21.32
C LEU A 30 24.54 -1.45 20.16
N PRO A 31 23.48 -1.57 19.35
CA PRO A 31 23.44 -2.45 18.18
C PRO A 31 24.58 -2.26 17.18
N GLU A 32 25.04 -1.01 17.02
CA GLU A 32 26.15 -0.64 16.13
C GLU A 32 27.51 -1.13 16.66
N ASN A 33 27.64 -1.31 17.98
CA ASN A 33 28.89 -1.70 18.60
C ASN A 33 29.10 -3.22 18.63
N HIS A 34 28.10 -4.03 18.27
CA HIS A 34 28.23 -5.50 18.23
C HIS A 34 27.73 -6.12 16.92
N GLU A 35 27.70 -5.34 15.83
CA GLU A 35 27.27 -5.80 14.51
C GLU A 35 25.90 -6.53 14.55
N CYS A 36 24.91 -5.89 15.17
CA CYS A 36 23.64 -6.53 15.46
C CYS A 36 22.87 -6.95 14.20
N LEU A 37 22.85 -8.25 13.88
CA LEU A 37 22.09 -8.81 12.75
C LEU A 37 20.57 -8.59 12.87
N GLY A 38 20.06 -8.41 14.09
CA GLY A 38 18.65 -8.10 14.32
C GLY A 38 18.25 -6.68 13.92
N LEU A 39 19.22 -5.77 13.85
CA LEU A 39 18.98 -4.37 13.50
C LEU A 39 18.60 -4.21 12.02
N GLU A 40 19.34 -4.86 11.12
CA GLU A 40 19.08 -4.78 9.68
C GLU A 40 17.70 -5.34 9.34
N LYS A 41 17.34 -6.50 9.91
CA LYS A 41 15.99 -7.08 9.77
C LYS A 41 14.88 -6.13 10.24
N PHE A 42 15.12 -5.39 11.33
CA PHE A 42 14.16 -4.41 11.83
C PHE A 42 14.02 -3.22 10.88
N LYS A 43 15.13 -2.71 10.34
CA LYS A 43 15.13 -1.62 9.35
C LYS A 43 14.37 -2.02 8.08
N ASP A 44 14.63 -3.22 7.56
CA ASP A 44 13.95 -3.75 6.37
C ASP A 44 12.44 -3.85 6.58
N ALA A 45 12.03 -4.41 7.72
CA ALA A 45 10.61 -4.52 8.07
C ALA A 45 9.93 -3.15 8.15
N LYS A 46 10.61 -2.14 8.72
CA LYS A 46 10.09 -0.77 8.79
C LYS A 46 10.05 -0.07 7.43
N HIS A 47 11.04 -0.30 6.58
CA HIS A 47 11.04 0.21 5.22
C HIS A 47 9.88 -0.37 4.40
N GLU A 48 9.61 -1.66 4.53
CA GLU A 48 8.49 -2.32 3.84
C GLU A 48 7.13 -1.83 4.36
N GLU A 49 6.99 -1.68 5.68
CA GLU A 49 5.79 -1.11 6.31
C GLU A 49 5.51 0.31 5.77
N PHE A 50 6.52 1.18 5.76
CA PHE A 50 6.40 2.54 5.26
C PHE A 50 6.09 2.56 3.74
N ARG A 51 6.80 1.76 2.95
CA ARG A 51 6.58 1.62 1.50
C ARG A 51 5.16 1.14 1.20
N GLY A 52 4.67 0.16 1.95
CA GLY A 52 3.30 -0.34 1.85
C GLY A 52 2.28 0.76 2.12
N GLY A 53 2.51 1.60 3.14
CA GLY A 53 1.69 2.76 3.44
C GLY A 53 1.62 3.78 2.29
N VAL A 54 2.77 4.13 1.70
CA VAL A 54 2.85 5.07 0.57
C VAL A 54 2.14 4.52 -0.66
N VAL A 55 2.35 3.25 -1.02
CA VAL A 55 1.70 2.61 -2.17
C VAL A 55 0.18 2.55 -2.01
N LYS A 56 -0.30 2.26 -0.79
CA LYS A 56 -1.73 2.26 -0.50
C LYS A 56 -2.34 3.66 -0.66
N ALA A 57 -1.71 4.67 -0.06
CA ALA A 57 -2.18 6.06 -0.17
C ALA A 57 -2.24 6.56 -1.63
N ALA A 58 -1.25 6.20 -2.46
CA ALA A 58 -1.24 6.55 -3.87
C ALA A 58 -2.41 5.89 -4.64
N LYS A 59 -2.71 4.61 -4.37
CA LYS A 59 -3.85 3.91 -4.98
C LYS A 59 -5.19 4.51 -4.55
N ASP A 60 -5.33 4.81 -3.26
CA ASP A 60 -6.54 5.42 -2.70
C ASP A 60 -6.78 6.82 -3.31
N TYR A 61 -5.72 7.59 -3.50
CA TYR A 61 -5.78 8.88 -4.18
C TYR A 61 -6.19 8.76 -5.66
N ASP A 62 -5.56 7.87 -6.42
CA ASP A 62 -5.92 7.61 -7.83
C ASP A 62 -7.39 7.20 -7.99
N ALA A 63 -7.87 6.28 -7.13
CA ALA A 63 -9.27 5.87 -7.12
C ALA A 63 -10.22 7.05 -6.85
N LYS A 64 -9.86 7.92 -5.90
CA LYS A 64 -10.63 9.13 -5.58
C LYS A 64 -10.65 10.13 -6.74
N VAL A 65 -9.53 10.33 -7.44
CA VAL A 65 -9.47 11.20 -8.63
C VAL A 65 -10.37 10.67 -9.74
N LYS A 66 -10.34 9.35 -10.00
CA LYS A 66 -11.22 8.70 -10.99
C LYS A 66 -12.69 8.86 -10.67
N ALA A 67 -13.06 8.78 -9.38
CA ALA A 67 -14.44 8.99 -8.94
C ALA A 67 -14.94 10.41 -9.28
N TYR A 68 -14.11 11.44 -9.10
CA TYR A 68 -14.46 12.81 -9.48
C TYR A 68 -14.49 13.03 -11.01
N ALA A 69 -13.64 12.33 -11.76
CA ALA A 69 -13.57 12.45 -13.21
C ALA A 69 -14.70 11.68 -13.96
N GLY A 70 -15.40 10.77 -13.29
CA GLY A 70 -16.34 9.81 -13.90
C GLY A 70 -17.77 10.28 -14.18
N GLY A 71 -18.02 11.59 -14.29
CA GLY A 71 -19.35 12.17 -14.50
C GLY A 71 -19.73 12.41 -15.97
N GLY A 72 -19.51 11.43 -16.85
CA GLY A 72 -19.88 11.53 -18.27
C GLY A 72 -21.15 10.74 -18.59
N MET A 73 -22.15 11.37 -19.20
CA MET A 73 -23.34 10.67 -19.74
C MET A 73 -22.88 9.62 -20.77
N ASP A 74 -23.22 8.36 -20.53
CA ASP A 74 -22.83 7.23 -21.38
C ASP A 74 -23.39 7.46 -22.80
N THR A 75 -22.53 7.93 -23.71
CA THR A 75 -22.89 8.27 -25.10
C THR A 75 -23.50 7.09 -25.84
N ARG A 76 -23.19 5.86 -25.40
CA ARG A 76 -23.75 4.62 -25.94
C ARG A 76 -25.22 4.49 -25.54
N LYS A 77 -25.58 4.82 -24.30
CA LYS A 77 -26.99 4.84 -23.88
C LYS A 77 -27.80 5.90 -24.61
N LEU A 78 -27.21 7.09 -24.82
CA LEU A 78 -27.86 8.16 -25.58
C LEU A 78 -28.09 7.73 -27.03
N ALA A 79 -27.09 7.13 -27.69
CA ALA A 79 -27.21 6.63 -29.06
C ALA A 79 -28.30 5.55 -29.19
N LEU A 80 -28.37 4.61 -28.25
CA LEU A 80 -29.42 3.57 -28.23
C LEU A 80 -30.81 4.18 -28.12
N TYR A 81 -31.00 5.18 -27.25
CA TYR A 81 -32.29 5.84 -27.10
C TYR A 81 -32.72 6.53 -28.40
N ILE A 82 -31.80 7.21 -29.10
CA ILE A 82 -32.06 7.87 -30.39
C ILE A 82 -32.48 6.84 -31.45
N VAL A 83 -31.76 5.71 -31.57
CA VAL A 83 -32.10 4.65 -32.53
C VAL A 83 -33.50 4.09 -32.26
N ILE A 84 -33.83 3.84 -31.00
CA ILE A 84 -35.17 3.34 -30.61
C ILE A 84 -36.26 4.35 -31.00
N LEU A 85 -36.06 5.64 -30.72
CA LEU A 85 -37.02 6.69 -31.09
C LEU A 85 -37.21 6.80 -32.61
N ILE A 86 -36.14 6.67 -33.39
CA ILE A 86 -36.21 6.67 -34.87
C ILE A 86 -37.03 5.47 -35.36
N ILE A 87 -36.78 4.27 -34.81
CA ILE A 87 -37.51 3.05 -35.18
C ILE A 87 -39.00 3.21 -34.84
N ILE A 88 -39.34 3.72 -33.65
CA ILE A 88 -40.72 3.94 -33.23
C ILE A 88 -41.41 4.95 -34.17
N ALA A 89 -40.76 6.06 -34.48
CA ALA A 89 -41.29 7.07 -35.38
C ALA A 89 -41.53 6.52 -36.80
N PHE A 90 -40.62 5.69 -37.30
CA PHE A 90 -40.74 5.04 -38.60
C PHE A 90 -41.93 4.06 -38.63
N ILE A 91 -42.06 3.21 -37.60
CA ILE A 91 -43.18 2.28 -37.47
C ILE A 91 -44.51 3.05 -37.43
N ALA A 92 -44.59 4.11 -36.61
CA ALA A 92 -45.79 4.94 -36.51
C ALA A 92 -46.15 5.59 -37.86
N TYR A 93 -45.17 6.12 -38.59
CA TYR A 93 -45.37 6.68 -39.93
C TYR A 93 -45.93 5.64 -40.92
N TYR A 94 -45.37 4.43 -40.94
CA TYR A 94 -45.86 3.37 -41.81
C TYR A 94 -47.29 2.95 -41.49
N ILE A 95 -47.62 2.81 -40.21
CA ILE A 95 -48.98 2.46 -39.78
C ILE A 95 -49.97 3.55 -40.21
N LEU A 96 -49.66 4.83 -39.97
CA LEU A 96 -50.53 5.95 -40.33
C LEU A 96 -50.72 6.12 -41.84
N LYS A 97 -49.77 5.66 -42.66
CA LYS A 97 -49.83 5.78 -44.13
C LYS A 97 -50.50 4.59 -44.81
N HIS A 98 -50.53 3.42 -44.17
CA HIS A 98 -51.08 2.18 -44.71
C HIS A 98 -52.44 1.77 -44.11
N VAL A 99 -53.02 2.63 -43.26
CA VAL A 99 -54.42 2.61 -42.81
C VAL A 99 -55.22 3.59 -43.66
#